data_AF-A0A377CGJ2-F1
#
_entry.id   AF-A0A377CGJ2-F1
#
_cell.length_a   1.000
_cell.length_b   1.000
_cell.length_c   1.000
_cell.angle_alpha   90.00
_cell.angle_beta   90.00
_cell.angle_gamma   90.00
#
_symmetry.space_group_name_H-M   'P 1'
#
loop_
_entity.id
_entity.type
_entity.pdbx_description
1 polymer ?
#
loop_
_entity_poly.entity_id
_entity_poly.type
_entity_poly.pdbx_seq_one_letter_code
_entity_poly.pdbx_strand_id
1 'polypeptide(L)'
;MLVDINQFKRINAQWGHRVGDKVLVSIVDIIQQSIRPDDILARLEGEVFGLLFTELNSAQAKIIAERMRKNVELLTGFSNRYDVPEQMTSVLARFFQRVTRVISRLS
;
A
#
# COMPACT_ATOMS: atom_id res chain seq x y z
N MET A 1 -4.53 -7.54 4.17
CA MET A 1 -4.20 -7.41 2.73
C MET A 1 -2.72 -7.09 2.64
N LEU A 2 -2.03 -7.66 1.65
CA LEU A 2 -0.66 -7.28 1.32
C LEU A 2 -0.66 -6.39 0.09
N VAL A 3 0.19 -5.38 0.13
CA VAL A 3 0.40 -4.39 -0.92
C VAL A 3 1.88 -4.40 -1.29
N ASP A 4 2.17 -4.60 -2.57
CA ASP A 4 3.52 -4.57 -3.13
C ASP A 4 3.63 -3.46 -4.19
N ILE A 5 4.66 -2.61 -4.07
CA ILE A 5 4.96 -1.57 -5.05
C ILE A 5 5.84 -2.17 -6.15
N ASN A 6 5.23 -2.51 -7.28
CA ASN A 6 5.96 -3.07 -8.41
C ASN A 6 7.07 -2.12 -8.90
N GLN A 7 8.18 -2.70 -9.34
CA GLN A 7 9.32 -1.97 -9.93
C GLN A 7 10.10 -1.06 -8.97
N PHE A 8 9.86 -1.12 -7.65
CA PHE A 8 10.59 -0.29 -6.68
C PHE A 8 12.12 -0.41 -6.80
N LYS A 9 12.63 -1.64 -6.99
CA LYS A 9 14.07 -1.89 -7.21
C LYS A 9 14.61 -1.19 -8.47
N ARG A 10 13.80 -1.09 -9.54
CA ARG A 10 14.17 -0.37 -10.77
C ARG A 10 14.29 1.13 -10.49
N ILE A 11 13.37 1.70 -9.72
CA ILE A 11 13.42 3.12 -9.32
C ILE A 11 14.71 3.39 -8.54
N ASN A 12 15.03 2.56 -7.54
CA ASN A 12 16.27 2.70 -6.78
C ASN A 12 17.51 2.61 -7.67
N ALA A 13 17.53 1.68 -8.62
CA ALA A 13 18.66 1.50 -9.53
C ALA A 13 18.85 2.71 -10.47
N GLN A 14 17.76 3.33 -10.92
CA GLN A 14 17.80 4.43 -11.91
C GLN A 14 17.94 5.81 -11.27
N TRP A 15 17.28 6.04 -10.13
CA TRP A 15 17.14 7.36 -9.52
C TRP A 15 17.77 7.46 -8.12
N GLY A 16 18.28 6.35 -7.60
CA GLY A 16 18.91 6.26 -6.29
C GLY A 16 17.91 6.14 -5.13
N HIS A 17 18.43 5.69 -3.98
CA HIS A 17 17.63 5.38 -2.80
C HIS A 17 16.83 6.57 -2.25
N ARG A 18 17.35 7.80 -2.36
CA ARG A 18 16.64 9.00 -1.89
C ARG A 18 15.31 9.22 -2.63
N VAL A 19 15.29 8.90 -3.93
CA VAL A 19 14.06 8.98 -4.74
C VAL A 19 13.14 7.81 -4.41
N GLY A 20 13.70 6.62 -4.17
CA GLY A 20 12.94 5.48 -3.64
C GLY A 20 12.23 5.81 -2.32
N ASP A 21 12.91 6.44 -1.38
CA ASP A 21 12.30 6.85 -0.10
C ASP A 21 11.14 7.82 -0.32
N LYS A 22 11.28 8.77 -1.25
CA LYS A 22 10.19 9.69 -1.64
C LYS A 22 8.99 8.93 -2.21
N VAL A 23 9.24 7.92 -3.05
CA VAL A 23 8.19 7.04 -3.57
C VAL A 23 7.48 6.30 -2.43
N LEU A 24 8.22 5.70 -1.49
CA LEU A 24 7.61 5.01 -0.34
C LEU A 24 6.73 5.94 0.50
N VAL A 25 7.22 7.14 0.81
CA VAL A 25 6.44 8.15 1.56
C VAL A 25 5.18 8.54 0.79
N SER A 26 5.27 8.76 -0.52
CA SER A 26 4.11 9.07 -1.36
C SER A 26 3.06 7.96 -1.34
N ILE A 27 3.50 6.70 -1.43
CA ILE A 27 2.58 5.56 -1.42
C ILE A 27 1.89 5.44 -0.06
N VAL A 28 2.61 5.65 1.05
CA VAL A 28 2.01 5.65 2.39
C VAL A 28 0.93 6.72 2.52
N ASP A 29 1.20 7.95 2.11
CA ASP A 29 0.21 9.04 2.17
C ASP A 29 -1.03 8.73 1.32
N ILE A 30 -0.83 8.22 0.11
CA ILE A 30 -1.94 7.84 -0.79
C ILE A 30 -2.77 6.70 -0.20
N ILE A 31 -2.13 5.69 0.40
CA ILE A 31 -2.81 4.58 1.06
C ILE A 31 -3.61 5.10 2.25
N GLN A 32 -3.04 5.98 3.08
CA GLN A 32 -3.72 6.56 4.24
C GLN A 32 -4.97 7.36 3.84
N GLN A 33 -4.92 8.11 2.74
CA GLN A 33 -6.09 8.79 2.15
C GLN A 33 -7.16 7.82 1.62
N SER A 34 -6.80 6.55 1.45
CA SER A 34 -7.65 5.50 0.87
C SER A 34 -8.14 4.49 1.89
N ILE A 35 -7.91 4.68 3.19
CA ILE A 35 -8.38 3.80 4.28
C ILE A 35 -9.00 4.61 5.42
N ARG A 36 -9.62 3.95 6.39
CA ARG A 36 -10.19 4.61 7.57
C ARG A 36 -9.09 4.86 8.62
N PRO A 37 -9.27 5.83 9.54
CA PRO A 37 -8.32 6.07 10.63
C PRO A 37 -8.02 4.86 11.52
N ASP A 38 -9.01 3.98 11.71
CA ASP A 38 -8.86 2.78 12.56
C ASP A 38 -8.25 1.58 11.82
N ASP A 39 -8.05 1.68 10.50
CA ASP A 39 -7.36 0.66 9.72
C ASP A 39 -5.84 0.75 9.98
N ILE A 40 -5.18 -0.40 10.13
CA ILE A 40 -3.75 -0.44 10.42
C ILE A 40 -2.97 -0.60 9.11
N LEU A 41 -2.03 0.31 8.87
CA LEU A 41 -1.02 0.21 7.83
C LEU A 41 0.35 -0.04 8.47
N ALA A 42 1.06 -1.07 8.03
CA ALA A 42 2.41 -1.38 8.48
C ALA A 42 3.33 -1.67 7.29
N ARG A 43 4.59 -1.25 7.37
CA ARG A 43 5.65 -1.67 6.46
C ARG A 43 6.21 -3.01 6.94
N LEU A 44 6.24 -4.02 6.08
CA LEU A 44 6.71 -5.35 6.45
C LEU A 44 8.17 -5.55 6.07
N GLU A 45 8.50 -5.31 4.81
CA GLU A 45 9.84 -5.49 4.27
C GLU A 45 9.98 -4.64 3.01
N GLY A 46 11.09 -3.94 2.80
CA GLY A 46 11.37 -3.24 1.54
C GLY A 46 10.18 -2.37 1.05
N GLU A 47 9.61 -2.76 -0.08
CA GLU A 47 8.46 -2.17 -0.77
C GLU A 47 7.08 -2.78 -0.41
N VAL A 48 7.04 -3.70 0.54
CA VAL A 48 5.86 -4.49 0.91
C VAL A 48 5.19 -3.92 2.17
N PHE A 49 3.89 -3.70 2.07
CA PHE A 49 3.03 -3.17 3.11
C PHE A 49 1.91 -4.14 3.48
N GLY A 50 1.61 -4.22 4.78
CA GLY A 50 0.46 -4.93 5.33
C GLY A 50 -0.63 -3.95 5.71
N LEU A 51 -1.86 -4.25 5.32
CA LEU A 51 -3.07 -3.56 5.77
C LEU A 51 -3.96 -4.51 6.55
N LEU A 52 -4.35 -4.11 7.75
CA LEU A 52 -5.35 -4.80 8.57
C LEU A 52 -6.60 -3.93 8.67
N PHE A 53 -7.72 -4.51 8.30
CA PHE A 53 -9.02 -3.86 8.33
C PHE A 53 -9.87 -4.47 9.43
N THR A 54 -10.56 -3.63 10.19
CA THR A 54 -11.61 -4.08 11.11
C THR A 54 -12.94 -4.19 10.36
N GLU A 55 -13.65 -5.31 10.56
CA GLU A 55 -15.05 -5.46 10.09
C GLU A 55 -15.26 -5.35 8.57
N LEU A 56 -14.26 -5.71 7.76
CA LEU A 56 -14.42 -5.77 6.30
C LEU A 56 -14.54 -7.20 5.78
N ASN A 57 -15.50 -7.41 4.88
CA ASN A 57 -15.55 -8.61 4.06
C ASN A 57 -14.64 -8.47 2.81
N SER A 58 -14.45 -9.57 2.08
CA SER A 58 -13.58 -9.58 0.90
C SER A 58 -14.03 -8.64 -0.22
N ALA A 59 -15.33 -8.41 -0.41
CA ALA A 59 -15.84 -7.51 -1.44
C ALA A 59 -15.50 -6.05 -1.11
N GLN A 60 -15.69 -5.64 0.15
CA GLN A 60 -15.32 -4.31 0.62
C GLN A 60 -13.80 -4.09 0.53
N ALA A 61 -13.02 -5.09 0.93
CA ALA A 61 -11.57 -5.02 0.84
C ALA A 61 -11.07 -4.86 -0.62
N LYS A 62 -11.73 -5.51 -1.59
CA LYS A 62 -11.47 -5.33 -3.03
C LYS A 62 -11.78 -3.91 -3.51
N ILE A 63 -12.87 -3.31 -3.04
CA ILE A 63 -13.23 -1.92 -3.38
C ILE A 63 -12.14 -0.96 -2.88
N ILE A 64 -11.67 -1.15 -1.65
CA ILE A 64 -10.59 -0.34 -1.07
C ILE A 64 -9.29 -0.51 -1.87
N ALA A 65 -8.93 -1.74 -2.25
CA ALA A 65 -7.76 -2.01 -3.08
C ALA A 65 -7.82 -1.30 -4.43
N GLU A 66 -8.98 -1.34 -5.12
CA GLU A 66 -9.12 -0.65 -6.41
C GLU A 66 -9.08 0.87 -6.24
N ARG A 67 -9.66 1.41 -5.16
CA ARG A 67 -9.54 2.83 -4.82
C ARG A 67 -8.07 3.23 -4.63
N MET A 68 -7.31 2.45 -3.86
CA MET A 68 -5.87 2.70 -3.68
C MET A 68 -5.13 2.67 -5.01
N ARG A 69 -5.35 1.64 -5.84
CA ARG A 69 -4.71 1.51 -7.15
C ARG A 69 -4.95 2.75 -8.02
N LYS A 70 -6.21 3.20 -8.12
CA LYS A 70 -6.59 4.40 -8.88
C LYS A 70 -5.96 5.67 -8.33
N ASN A 71 -5.95 5.84 -7.00
CA ASN A 71 -5.36 7.01 -6.37
C ASN A 71 -3.84 7.06 -6.59
N VAL A 72 -3.15 5.91 -6.50
CA VAL A 72 -1.72 5.82 -6.78
C VAL A 72 -1.43 6.20 -8.24
N GLU A 73 -2.16 5.61 -9.18
CA GLU A 73 -2.03 5.91 -10.61
C GLU A 73 -2.26 7.40 -10.92
N LEU A 74 -3.32 8.00 -10.35
CA LEU A 74 -3.67 9.39 -10.60
C LEU A 74 -2.66 10.38 -10.00
N LEU A 75 -2.25 10.16 -8.75
CA LEU A 75 -1.47 11.13 -7.97
C LEU A 75 0.03 11.07 -8.28
N THR A 76 0.52 9.95 -8.81
CA THR A 76 1.91 9.80 -9.29
C THR A 76 2.03 10.00 -10.81
N GLY A 77 0.90 10.00 -11.53
CA GLY A 77 0.84 10.23 -12.98
C GLY A 77 0.73 11.70 -13.35
N PHE A 78 -0.33 12.06 -14.09
CA PHE A 78 -0.53 13.40 -14.65
C PHE A 78 -0.47 14.52 -13.60
N SER A 79 -1.03 14.29 -12.41
CA SER A 79 -1.01 15.30 -11.34
C SER A 79 0.38 15.46 -10.71
N ASN A 80 1.23 14.43 -10.84
CA ASN A 80 2.50 14.21 -10.15
C ASN A 80 2.64 14.96 -8.82
N ARG A 81 1.64 14.79 -7.93
CA ARG A 81 1.51 15.58 -6.70
C ARG A 81 2.73 15.43 -5.79
N TYR A 82 3.40 14.29 -5.89
CA TYR A 82 4.55 13.92 -5.08
C TYR A 82 5.88 14.12 -5.81
N ASP A 83 5.88 14.66 -7.04
CA ASP A 83 7.08 14.90 -7.83
C ASP A 83 7.99 13.65 -7.87
N VAL A 84 7.37 12.50 -8.15
CA VAL A 84 8.06 11.23 -8.37
C VAL A 84 8.45 11.15 -9.84
N PRO A 85 9.57 10.48 -10.18
CA PRO A 85 10.10 10.51 -11.54
C PRO A 85 9.22 9.77 -12.55
N GLU A 86 8.38 8.85 -12.09
CA GLU A 86 7.60 7.97 -12.93
C GLU A 86 6.23 7.70 -12.29
N GLN A 87 5.22 7.45 -13.12
CA GLN A 87 3.90 7.05 -12.66
C GLN A 87 3.95 5.63 -12.09
N MET A 88 3.43 5.46 -10.88
CA MET A 88 3.26 4.17 -10.24
C MET A 88 1.93 3.58 -10.71
N THR A 89 1.96 2.63 -11.63
CA THR A 89 0.75 2.07 -12.29
C THR A 89 0.24 0.78 -11.64
N SER A 90 1.12 0.02 -11.00
CA SER A 90 0.81 -1.34 -10.55
C SER A 90 1.11 -1.51 -9.08
N VAL A 91 0.09 -1.46 -8.24
CA VAL A 91 0.16 -1.91 -6.84
C VAL A 91 -0.54 -3.25 -6.75
N LEU A 92 0.18 -4.31 -6.35
CA LEU A 92 -0.40 -5.65 -6.29
C LEU A 92 -1.02 -5.87 -4.92
N ALA A 93 -2.34 -6.09 -4.88
CA ALA A 93 -3.09 -6.33 -3.66
C ALA A 93 -3.44 -7.82 -3.53
N ARG A 94 -3.02 -8.46 -2.43
CA ARG A 94 -3.40 -9.84 -2.09
C ARG A 94 -4.21 -9.91 -0.79
N PHE A 95 -5.35 -10.61 -0.82
CA PHE A 95 -6.23 -10.79 0.34
C PHE A 95 -5.97 -12.13 1.03
N PHE A 96 -6.01 -12.10 2.35
CA PHE A 96 -5.92 -13.30 3.21
C PHE A 96 -7.15 -13.28 4.11
N GLN A 97 -7.98 -14.33 4.08
CA GLN A 97 -9.25 -14.39 4.83
C GLN A 97 -9.15 -15.20 6.15
N ARG A 98 -7.96 -15.43 6.69
CA ARG A 98 -7.81 -16.16 7.96
C ARG A 98 -6.66 -15.65 8.80
N VAL A 99 -7.00 -14.99 9.90
CA VAL A 99 -6.19 -15.00 11.12
C VAL A 99 -7.10 -15.62 12.18
N THR A 100 -7.01 -16.93 12.38
CA THR A 100 -7.69 -17.57 13.50
C THR A 100 -7.04 -17.02 14.78
N ARG A 101 -7.82 -16.34 15.64
CA ARG A 101 -7.37 -15.93 16.97
C ARG A 101 -6.80 -17.16 17.69
N VAL A 102 -5.49 -17.26 17.82
CA VAL A 102 -4.86 -18.03 18.89
C VAL A 102 -4.54 -17.03 19.98
N ILE A 103 -5.56 -16.65 20.74
CA ILE A 103 -5.34 -16.13 22.10
C ILE A 103 -5.71 -17.30 23.00
N SER A 104 -4.76 -18.20 23.20
CA SER A 104 -4.81 -19.13 24.31
C SER A 104 -4.76 -18.30 25.60
N ARG A 105 -5.86 -18.34 26.34
CA ARG A 105 -5.96 -17.84 27.71
C ARG A 105 -4.77 -18.37 28.51
N LEU A 106 -3.97 -17.46 29.07
CA LEU A 106 -3.23 -17.74 30.30
C LEU A 106 -4.01 -17.04 31.40
N SER A 107 -4.88 -17.86 32.03
CA SER A 107 -5.38 -17.69 33.38
C SER A 107 -4.25 -17.81 34.40
#